data_AF-A0A2K6K6R7-F1
#
_entry.id   AF-A0A2K6K6R7-F1
#
_cell.length_a   1.000
_cell.length_b   1.000
_cell.length_c   1.000
_cell.angle_alpha   90.00
_cell.angle_beta   90.00
_cell.angle_gamma   90.00
#
_symmetry.space_group_name_H-M   'P 1'
#
loop_
_entity.id
_entity.type
_entity.pdbx_description
1 polymer ?
#
loop_
_entity_poly.entity_id
_entity_poly.type
_entity_poly.pdbx_seq_one_letter_code
_entity_poly.pdbx_strand_id
1 'polypeptide(L)'
;MFENSVGGQHGQVAGRSLQALTLSLICVSDCWADRSPLHEAAAQGRLLALKTLIAQGVNVNLVTINRVSSLHEACLGRHVACAKALLENGAHVNGVTVHGATPLFNACCSGSAACVNVLLEFGAKAQFEVHLASPIHEAVKRGHRECMEILLANNVNIDHEVPQLGTPLYVACTYQRVDCVKKLLELGASVDHGQWLDTPLHAAARQSNVEVIHLLTDYGANLKRRNAQGKSALDLAAPKSSVEQALLLREGPPALSQLCRLCVRKCLGRACHQAIHKLRLPEPLERFLLYQ
;
A
#
# COMPACT_ATOMS: atom_id res chain seq x y z
N MET A 1 -15.31 64.87 0.25
CA MET A 1 -13.84 65.06 0.37
C MET A 1 -13.41 64.16 1.51
N PHE A 2 -12.98 62.93 1.32
CA PHE A 2 -11.86 62.45 0.49
C PHE A 2 -12.21 61.17 -0.29
N GLU A 3 -11.54 61.02 -1.44
CA GLU A 3 -11.58 59.88 -2.38
C GLU A 3 -10.48 58.83 -2.10
N ASN A 4 -10.56 57.73 -2.87
CA ASN A 4 -9.58 56.66 -3.18
C ASN A 4 -9.62 55.42 -2.25
N SER A 5 -10.05 54.20 -2.62
CA SER A 5 -10.04 53.36 -3.85
C SER A 5 -8.85 52.37 -3.95
N VAL A 6 -9.21 51.10 -4.20
CA VAL A 6 -8.51 49.95 -4.81
C VAL A 6 -7.59 49.01 -4.00
N GLY A 7 -7.88 47.71 -4.14
CA GLY A 7 -6.94 46.56 -4.07
C GLY A 7 -7.14 45.66 -2.84
N GLY A 8 -7.32 44.35 -2.87
CA GLY A 8 -7.14 43.31 -3.89
C GLY A 8 -6.63 42.04 -3.18
N GLN A 9 -7.19 40.88 -3.55
CA GLN A 9 -6.62 39.51 -3.40
C GLN A 9 -6.57 38.90 -1.98
N HIS A 10 -7.36 37.86 -1.72
CA HIS A 10 -7.03 36.43 -1.89
C HIS A 10 -6.01 35.87 -0.88
N GLY A 11 -6.51 34.90 -0.11
CA GLY A 11 -5.77 33.67 0.18
C GLY A 11 -5.16 33.57 1.56
N GLN A 12 -5.79 32.76 2.42
CA GLN A 12 -5.08 31.76 3.22
C GLN A 12 -6.10 30.86 3.95
N VAL A 13 -6.69 29.92 3.21
CA VAL A 13 -7.18 28.68 3.82
C VAL A 13 -5.98 27.74 3.91
N ALA A 14 -5.11 27.98 4.89
CA ALA A 14 -4.07 27.04 5.28
C ALA A 14 -4.71 25.95 6.17
N GLY A 15 -5.61 25.16 5.57
CA GLY A 15 -6.08 23.91 6.15
C GLY A 15 -4.96 22.88 6.07
N ARG A 16 -3.99 22.98 6.98
CA ARG A 16 -2.92 21.99 7.15
C ARG A 16 -3.57 20.65 7.50
N SER A 17 -3.48 19.70 6.58
CA SER A 17 -3.74 18.28 6.77
C SER A 17 -2.69 17.69 7.74
N LEU A 18 -2.84 18.00 9.02
CA LEU A 18 -1.93 17.56 10.09
C LEU A 18 -2.25 16.17 10.66
N GLN A 19 -3.14 15.38 10.04
CA GLN A 19 -3.55 14.08 10.58
C GLN A 19 -2.92 12.86 9.86
N ALA A 20 -2.17 13.04 8.76
CA ALA A 20 -1.50 11.92 8.09
C ALA A 20 -0.06 11.64 8.59
N LEU A 21 0.52 12.57 9.36
CA LEU A 21 1.91 12.47 9.87
C LEU A 21 2.01 11.78 11.23
N THR A 22 0.89 11.50 11.90
CA THR A 22 0.92 10.97 13.27
C THR A 22 1.25 9.48 13.33
N LEU A 23 0.85 8.66 12.36
CA LEU A 23 1.16 7.21 12.39
C LEU A 23 2.62 6.87 12.12
N SER A 24 3.37 7.71 11.40
CA SER A 24 4.80 7.48 11.13
C SER A 24 5.71 7.76 12.32
N LEU A 25 5.28 8.59 13.27
CA LEU A 25 6.05 8.95 14.47
C LEU A 25 5.75 8.07 15.69
N ILE A 26 4.71 7.23 15.65
CA ILE A 26 4.27 6.45 16.82
C ILE A 26 5.05 5.13 16.99
N CYS A 27 5.72 4.60 15.94
CA CYS A 27 6.44 3.32 16.05
C CYS A 27 7.73 3.35 16.90
N VAL A 28 8.16 4.49 17.46
CA VAL A 28 9.50 4.61 18.09
C VAL A 28 9.46 4.90 19.60
N SER A 29 8.28 5.16 20.19
CA SER A 29 8.22 5.56 21.60
C SER A 29 7.30 4.66 22.43
N ASP A 30 7.51 3.34 22.35
CA ASP A 30 6.94 2.40 23.33
C ASP A 30 7.72 2.48 24.65
N CYS A 31 7.01 2.54 25.77
CA CYS A 31 7.63 2.53 27.11
C CYS A 31 8.36 1.19 27.33
N TRP A 32 9.67 1.22 27.54
CA TRP A 32 10.51 0.01 27.66
C TRP A 32 10.31 -0.74 28.99
N ALA A 33 9.56 -0.18 29.94
CA ALA A 33 9.57 -0.59 31.33
C ALA A 33 8.77 -1.87 31.65
N ASP A 34 7.86 -2.31 30.78
CA ASP A 34 6.96 -3.44 31.03
C ASP A 34 7.20 -4.63 30.09
N ARG A 35 8.28 -4.60 29.30
CA ARG A 35 8.68 -5.72 28.44
C ARG A 35 9.11 -6.92 29.28
N SER A 36 8.54 -8.08 28.97
CA SER A 36 9.00 -9.36 29.53
C SER A 36 10.28 -9.86 28.85
N PRO A 37 11.05 -10.77 29.47
CA PRO A 37 12.21 -11.40 28.83
C PRO A 37 11.87 -12.08 27.49
N LEU A 38 10.63 -12.56 27.34
CA LEU A 38 10.14 -13.15 26.09
C LEU A 38 10.01 -12.09 24.97
N HIS A 39 9.57 -10.87 25.31
CA HIS A 39 9.54 -9.76 24.35
C HIS A 39 10.94 -9.41 23.87
N GLU A 40 11.90 -9.30 24.79
CA GLU A 40 13.27 -8.96 24.45
C GLU A 40 13.94 -10.05 23.59
N ALA A 41 13.73 -11.32 23.94
CA ALA A 41 14.23 -12.44 23.13
C ALA A 41 13.63 -12.43 21.72
N ALA A 42 12.34 -12.13 21.59
CA ALA A 42 11.65 -12.03 20.30
C ALA A 42 12.12 -10.82 19.47
N ALA A 43 12.24 -9.64 20.08
CA ALA A 43 12.70 -8.40 19.44
C ALA A 43 14.14 -8.52 18.90
N GLN A 44 15.00 -9.22 19.63
CA GLN A 44 16.39 -9.46 19.22
C GLN A 44 16.59 -10.71 18.35
N GLY A 45 15.54 -11.51 18.11
CA GLY A 45 15.64 -12.73 17.31
C GLY A 45 16.39 -13.89 17.98
N ARG A 46 16.50 -13.89 19.31
CA ARG A 46 17.22 -14.91 20.09
C ARG A 46 16.38 -16.18 20.24
N LEU A 47 16.27 -16.98 19.18
CA LEU A 47 15.43 -18.18 19.13
C LEU A 47 15.68 -19.16 20.28
N LEU A 48 16.93 -19.44 20.61
CA LEU A 48 17.26 -20.39 21.69
C LEU A 48 16.78 -19.88 23.04
N ALA A 49 17.05 -18.60 23.36
CA ALA A 49 16.58 -17.99 24.60
C ALA A 49 15.05 -17.99 24.66
N LEU A 50 14.39 -17.66 23.55
CA LEU A 50 12.94 -17.67 23.43
C LEU A 50 12.36 -19.07 23.70
N LYS A 51 12.91 -20.13 23.08
CA LYS A 51 12.49 -21.51 23.32
C LYS A 51 12.71 -21.94 24.77
N THR A 52 13.84 -21.58 25.37
CA THR A 52 14.11 -21.85 26.80
C THR A 52 13.10 -21.20 27.71
N LEU A 53 12.74 -19.93 27.47
CA LEU A 53 11.74 -19.21 28.25
C LEU A 53 10.35 -19.86 28.15
N ILE A 54 9.95 -20.29 26.94
CA ILE A 54 8.68 -21.01 26.74
C ILE A 54 8.70 -22.35 27.49
N ALA A 55 9.80 -23.10 27.41
CA ALA A 55 9.95 -24.38 28.12
C ALA A 55 9.93 -24.23 29.65
N GLN A 56 10.34 -23.06 30.19
CA GLN A 56 10.22 -22.71 31.60
C GLN A 56 8.79 -22.34 32.03
N GLY A 57 7.81 -22.38 31.12
CA GLY A 57 6.41 -22.10 31.41
C GLY A 57 6.03 -20.61 31.32
N VAL A 58 6.87 -19.77 30.71
CA VAL A 58 6.49 -18.37 30.44
C VAL A 58 5.31 -18.34 29.47
N ASN A 59 4.24 -17.65 29.86
CA ASN A 59 3.07 -17.50 29.00
C ASN A 59 3.43 -16.71 27.72
N VAL A 60 3.27 -17.37 26.57
CA VAL A 60 3.55 -16.83 25.22
C VAL A 60 2.68 -15.62 24.87
N ASN A 61 1.48 -15.54 25.46
CA ASN A 61 0.49 -14.49 25.20
C ASN A 61 0.57 -13.33 26.19
N LEU A 62 1.70 -13.18 26.93
CA LEU A 62 1.96 -11.96 27.68
C LEU A 62 2.02 -10.76 26.73
N VAL A 63 1.43 -9.67 27.18
CA VAL A 63 1.40 -8.40 26.45
C VAL A 63 1.82 -7.24 27.33
N THR A 64 2.37 -6.21 26.72
CA THR A 64 2.65 -4.92 27.34
C THR A 64 1.36 -4.13 27.61
N ILE A 65 1.45 -2.98 28.27
CA ILE A 65 0.39 -1.98 28.47
C ILE A 65 -0.23 -1.54 27.15
N ASN A 66 0.58 -1.50 26.09
CA ASN A 66 0.17 -1.16 24.73
C ASN A 66 -0.39 -2.37 23.96
N ARG A 67 -0.63 -3.50 24.66
CA ARG A 67 -1.08 -4.78 24.10
C ARG A 67 -0.12 -5.34 23.04
N VAL A 68 1.16 -4.99 23.11
CA VAL A 68 2.20 -5.55 22.24
C VAL A 68 2.57 -6.93 22.78
N SER A 69 2.55 -7.95 21.93
CA SER A 69 2.98 -9.31 22.27
C SER A 69 4.38 -9.61 21.74
N SER A 70 5.01 -10.67 22.25
CA SER A 70 6.32 -11.12 21.70
C SER A 70 6.24 -11.48 20.20
N LEU A 71 5.07 -11.89 19.71
CA LEU A 71 4.86 -12.16 18.29
C LEU A 71 4.90 -10.87 17.45
N HIS A 72 4.38 -9.75 17.97
CA HIS A 72 4.47 -8.45 17.30
C HIS A 72 5.94 -8.02 17.12
N GLU A 73 6.75 -8.20 18.17
CA GLU A 73 8.18 -7.86 18.17
C GLU A 73 8.97 -8.74 17.19
N ALA A 74 8.74 -10.05 17.20
CA ALA A 74 9.37 -10.96 16.25
C ALA A 74 9.05 -10.60 14.78
N CYS A 75 7.80 -10.23 14.51
CA CYS A 75 7.37 -9.84 13.15
C CYS A 75 7.97 -8.50 12.70
N LEU A 76 8.04 -7.53 13.61
CA LEU A 76 8.65 -6.23 13.34
C LEU A 76 10.18 -6.37 13.12
N GLY A 77 10.84 -7.24 13.90
CA GLY A 77 12.26 -7.55 13.77
C GLY A 77 12.62 -8.50 12.62
N ARG A 78 11.64 -8.98 11.84
CA ARG A 78 11.82 -9.97 10.74
C ARG A 78 12.35 -11.33 11.20
N HIS A 79 12.14 -11.68 12.46
CA HIS A 79 12.66 -12.90 13.09
C HIS A 79 11.72 -14.08 12.88
N VAL A 80 11.68 -14.59 11.63
CA VAL A 80 10.75 -15.65 11.17
C VAL A 80 10.76 -16.87 12.09
N ALA A 81 11.95 -17.34 12.49
CA ALA A 81 12.07 -18.51 13.35
C ALA A 81 11.49 -18.28 14.75
N CYS A 82 11.63 -17.07 15.30
CA CYS A 82 11.00 -16.71 16.57
C CYS A 82 9.48 -16.60 16.42
N ALA A 83 9.00 -15.95 15.36
CA ALA A 83 7.57 -15.86 15.07
C ALA A 83 6.92 -17.24 14.95
N LYS A 84 7.55 -18.15 14.19
CA LYS A 84 7.10 -19.54 14.04
C LYS A 84 7.08 -20.29 15.38
N ALA A 85 8.15 -20.20 16.16
CA ALA A 85 8.20 -20.85 17.48
C ALA A 85 7.12 -20.33 18.45
N LEU A 86 6.83 -19.03 18.43
CA LEU A 86 5.75 -18.44 19.22
C LEU A 86 4.38 -18.97 18.78
N LEU A 87 4.11 -19.03 17.47
CA LEU A 87 2.86 -19.54 16.92
C LEU A 87 2.63 -21.04 17.20
N GLU A 88 3.68 -21.86 17.06
CA GLU A 88 3.66 -23.29 17.42
C GLU A 88 3.33 -23.52 18.90
N ASN A 89 3.61 -22.53 19.76
CA ASN A 89 3.29 -22.56 21.19
C ASN A 89 2.05 -21.73 21.55
N GLY A 90 1.15 -21.49 20.58
CA GLY A 90 -0.18 -20.93 20.84
C GLY A 90 -0.23 -19.40 20.95
N ALA A 91 0.74 -18.68 20.36
CA ALA A 91 0.65 -17.22 20.24
C ALA A 91 -0.60 -16.78 19.46
N HIS A 92 -1.28 -15.74 19.95
CA HIS A 92 -2.42 -15.16 19.25
C HIS A 92 -2.01 -14.42 17.97
N VAL A 93 -2.17 -15.10 16.83
CA VAL A 93 -1.80 -14.59 15.49
C VAL A 93 -2.52 -13.28 15.10
N ASN A 94 -3.74 -13.09 15.58
CA ASN A 94 -4.57 -11.91 15.32
C ASN A 94 -4.66 -10.96 16.53
N GLY A 95 -3.69 -11.02 17.46
CA GLY A 95 -3.59 -10.04 18.54
C GLY A 95 -3.53 -8.61 18.00
N VAL A 96 -4.12 -7.66 18.71
CA VAL A 96 -4.21 -6.26 18.28
C VAL A 96 -3.64 -5.35 19.36
N THR A 97 -2.70 -4.49 18.99
CA THR A 97 -2.15 -3.45 19.89
C THR A 97 -3.16 -2.34 20.13
N VAL A 98 -2.91 -1.47 21.11
CA VAL A 98 -3.75 -0.27 21.33
C VAL A 98 -3.80 0.68 20.12
N HIS A 99 -2.82 0.58 19.22
CA HIS A 99 -2.76 1.36 17.98
C HIS A 99 -3.39 0.64 16.77
N GLY A 100 -4.04 -0.51 16.99
CA GLY A 100 -4.70 -1.26 15.92
C GLY A 100 -3.74 -2.05 15.01
N ALA A 101 -2.48 -2.24 15.43
CA ALA A 101 -1.52 -3.06 14.70
C ALA A 101 -1.67 -4.54 15.05
N THR A 102 -1.58 -5.40 14.04
CA THR A 102 -1.52 -6.86 14.19
C THR A 102 -0.09 -7.37 13.93
N PRO A 103 0.25 -8.62 14.26
CA PRO A 103 1.50 -9.22 13.85
C PRO A 103 1.70 -9.18 12.32
N LEU A 104 0.62 -9.39 11.56
CA LEU A 104 0.65 -9.32 10.09
C LEU A 104 0.96 -7.90 9.59
N PHE A 105 0.37 -6.89 10.22
CA PHE A 105 0.73 -5.50 9.95
C PHE A 105 2.21 -5.23 10.23
N ASN A 106 2.75 -5.71 11.36
CA ASN A 106 4.17 -5.53 11.70
C ASN A 106 5.11 -6.24 10.73
N ALA A 107 4.75 -7.45 10.26
CA ALA A 107 5.51 -8.16 9.22
C ALA A 107 5.49 -7.41 7.88
N CYS A 108 4.35 -6.80 7.52
CA CYS A 108 4.24 -5.96 6.34
C CYS A 108 5.04 -4.66 6.49
N CYS A 109 5.03 -4.03 7.66
CA CYS A 109 5.82 -2.85 7.99
C CYS A 109 7.34 -3.12 7.85
N SER A 110 7.80 -4.27 8.36
CA SER A 110 9.21 -4.66 8.31
C SER A 110 9.66 -5.21 6.96
N GLY A 111 8.72 -5.54 6.06
CA GLY A 111 9.01 -6.13 4.75
C GLY A 111 9.42 -7.60 4.81
N SER A 112 9.04 -8.33 5.86
CA SER A 112 9.33 -9.75 5.99
C SER A 112 8.27 -10.62 5.31
N ALA A 113 8.43 -10.87 4.01
CA ALA A 113 7.57 -11.78 3.24
C ALA A 113 7.46 -13.18 3.89
N ALA A 114 8.57 -13.68 4.44
CA ALA A 114 8.59 -14.94 5.17
C ALA A 114 7.74 -14.92 6.45
N CYS A 115 7.76 -13.81 7.23
CA CYS A 115 6.84 -13.68 8.37
C CYS A 115 5.39 -13.56 7.91
N VAL A 116 5.12 -12.86 6.81
CA VAL A 116 3.77 -12.74 6.23
C VAL A 116 3.22 -14.13 5.89
N ASN A 117 3.99 -14.96 5.19
CA ASN A 117 3.58 -16.34 4.86
C ASN A 117 3.30 -17.16 6.12
N VAL A 118 4.23 -17.19 7.08
CA VAL A 118 4.05 -17.95 8.33
C VAL A 118 2.81 -17.49 9.09
N LEU A 119 2.54 -16.19 9.16
CA LEU A 119 1.35 -15.68 9.83
C LEU A 119 0.06 -16.13 9.13
N LEU A 120 0.02 -16.06 7.79
CA LEU A 120 -1.13 -16.50 7.00
C LEU A 120 -1.37 -18.01 7.10
N GLU A 121 -0.30 -18.82 7.11
CA GLU A 121 -0.35 -20.27 7.36
C GLU A 121 -1.00 -20.60 8.72
N PHE A 122 -0.74 -19.78 9.74
CA PHE A 122 -1.32 -19.90 11.08
C PHE A 122 -2.67 -19.17 11.24
N GLY A 123 -3.31 -18.74 10.15
CA GLY A 123 -4.66 -18.17 10.17
C GLY A 123 -4.73 -16.68 10.51
N ALA A 124 -3.68 -15.90 10.21
CA ALA A 124 -3.77 -14.44 10.23
C ALA A 124 -4.84 -13.95 9.25
N LYS A 125 -5.68 -13.02 9.70
CA LYS A 125 -6.65 -12.36 8.81
C LYS A 125 -5.92 -11.33 7.95
N ALA A 126 -5.91 -11.54 6.64
CA ALA A 126 -5.22 -10.68 5.68
C ALA A 126 -5.89 -9.31 5.50
N GLN A 127 -7.19 -9.22 5.77
CA GLN A 127 -7.99 -8.02 5.64
C GLN A 127 -8.96 -7.88 6.82
N PHE A 128 -9.16 -6.65 7.28
CA PHE A 128 -10.10 -6.28 8.32
C PHE A 128 -11.02 -5.18 7.80
N GLU A 129 -12.29 -5.17 8.23
CA GLU A 129 -13.32 -4.33 7.61
C GLU A 129 -13.24 -2.85 8.04
N VAL A 130 -12.99 -2.54 9.32
CA VAL A 130 -12.92 -1.14 9.80
C VAL A 130 -11.97 -1.00 11.01
N HIS A 131 -11.38 0.19 11.16
CA HIS A 131 -10.60 0.67 12.32
C HIS A 131 -9.23 0.06 12.62
N LEU A 132 -8.83 -1.02 11.94
CA LEU A 132 -7.50 -1.60 12.08
C LEU A 132 -6.55 -1.12 10.99
N ALA A 133 -5.25 -1.15 11.31
CA ALA A 133 -4.21 -0.77 10.36
C ALA A 133 -4.15 -1.79 9.21
N SER A 134 -4.25 -1.33 7.96
CA SER A 134 -4.35 -2.20 6.79
C SER A 134 -2.98 -2.73 6.36
N PRO A 135 -2.72 -4.06 6.41
CA PRO A 135 -1.41 -4.62 6.10
C PRO A 135 -0.96 -4.36 4.65
N ILE A 136 -1.87 -4.48 3.68
CA ILE A 136 -1.56 -4.26 2.26
C ILE A 136 -1.17 -2.81 1.98
N HIS A 137 -1.86 -1.84 2.58
CA HIS A 137 -1.55 -0.43 2.40
C HIS A 137 -0.18 -0.08 3.00
N GLU A 138 0.19 -0.66 4.14
CA GLU A 138 1.50 -0.42 4.76
C GLU A 138 2.63 -1.06 3.94
N ALA A 139 2.44 -2.30 3.46
CA ALA A 139 3.39 -2.95 2.55
C ALA A 139 3.63 -2.09 1.30
N VAL A 140 2.53 -1.62 0.67
CA VAL A 140 2.60 -0.76 -0.52
C VAL A 140 3.25 0.58 -0.22
N LYS A 141 2.84 1.28 0.84
CA LYS A 141 3.44 2.57 1.25
C LYS A 141 4.96 2.48 1.40
N ARG A 142 5.47 1.36 1.91
CA ARG A 142 6.91 1.11 2.08
C ARG A 142 7.60 0.53 0.85
N GLY A 143 6.87 0.14 -0.18
CA GLY A 143 7.41 -0.48 -1.39
C GLY A 143 7.74 -1.96 -1.25
N HIS A 144 7.20 -2.64 -0.23
CA HIS A 144 7.42 -4.07 0.02
C HIS A 144 6.53 -4.90 -0.91
N ARG A 145 6.90 -4.92 -2.20
CA ARG A 145 6.14 -5.55 -3.28
C ARG A 145 5.84 -7.03 -3.02
N GLU A 146 6.81 -7.80 -2.51
CA GLU A 146 6.62 -9.23 -2.22
C GLU A 146 5.53 -9.48 -1.17
N CYS A 147 5.52 -8.71 -0.07
CA CYS A 147 4.46 -8.78 0.93
C CYS A 147 3.09 -8.44 0.34
N MET A 148 3.01 -7.40 -0.51
CA MET A 148 1.79 -7.04 -1.22
C MET A 148 1.29 -8.19 -2.11
N GLU A 149 2.16 -8.81 -2.89
CA GLU A 149 1.82 -9.94 -3.77
C GLU A 149 1.29 -11.14 -2.97
N ILE A 150 1.93 -11.48 -1.84
CA ILE A 150 1.47 -12.56 -0.95
C ILE A 150 0.07 -12.27 -0.40
N LEU A 151 -0.19 -11.03 0.04
CA LEU A 151 -1.50 -10.63 0.55
C LEU A 151 -2.59 -10.73 -0.53
N LEU A 152 -2.29 -10.28 -1.76
CA LEU A 152 -3.22 -10.38 -2.88
C LEU A 152 -3.50 -11.84 -3.26
N ALA A 153 -2.50 -12.72 -3.18
CA ALA A 153 -2.68 -14.16 -3.38
C ALA A 153 -3.57 -14.80 -2.28
N ASN A 154 -3.69 -14.17 -1.12
CA ASN A 154 -4.53 -14.61 0.01
C ASN A 154 -5.88 -13.86 0.07
N ASN A 155 -6.48 -13.60 -1.10
CA ASN A 155 -7.83 -13.05 -1.27
C ASN A 155 -8.05 -11.63 -0.72
N VAL A 156 -7.00 -10.84 -0.49
CA VAL A 156 -7.17 -9.41 -0.20
C VAL A 156 -7.70 -8.71 -1.44
N ASN A 157 -8.75 -7.90 -1.29
CA ASN A 157 -9.28 -7.14 -2.41
C ASN A 157 -8.28 -6.05 -2.86
N ILE A 158 -7.77 -6.18 -4.09
CA ILE A 158 -6.80 -5.26 -4.70
C ILE A 158 -7.30 -3.81 -4.81
N ASP A 159 -8.61 -3.60 -4.90
CA ASP A 159 -9.26 -2.29 -4.98
C ASP A 159 -9.91 -1.90 -3.63
N HIS A 160 -9.47 -2.50 -2.52
CA HIS A 160 -9.99 -2.14 -1.21
C HIS A 160 -9.63 -0.70 -0.86
N GLU A 161 -10.63 0.16 -0.84
CA GLU A 161 -10.48 1.55 -0.45
C GLU A 161 -10.59 1.72 1.07
N VAL A 162 -9.58 2.33 1.68
CA VAL A 162 -9.63 2.80 3.06
C VAL A 162 -9.88 4.31 3.05
N PRO A 163 -10.92 4.84 3.72
CA PRO A 163 -11.35 6.25 3.60
C PRO A 163 -10.25 7.33 3.65
N GLN A 164 -9.22 7.12 4.49
CA GLN A 164 -8.12 8.08 4.69
C GLN A 164 -6.86 7.78 3.86
N LEU A 165 -6.78 6.60 3.23
CA LEU A 165 -5.62 6.16 2.46
C LEU A 165 -5.90 6.03 0.96
N GLY A 166 -7.15 5.78 0.55
CA GLY A 166 -7.51 5.36 -0.80
C GLY A 166 -7.32 3.86 -1.02
N THR A 167 -7.19 3.45 -2.27
CA THR A 167 -6.81 2.08 -2.69
C THR A 167 -5.30 1.83 -2.55
N PRO A 168 -4.86 0.55 -2.58
CA PRO A 168 -3.44 0.22 -2.67
C PRO A 168 -2.73 0.92 -3.84
N LEU A 169 -3.36 0.99 -5.02
CA LEU A 169 -2.78 1.66 -6.19
C LEU A 169 -2.60 3.17 -5.95
N TYR A 170 -3.57 3.82 -5.31
CA TYR A 170 -3.46 5.23 -4.95
C TYR A 170 -2.33 5.50 -3.96
N VAL A 171 -2.17 4.65 -2.94
CA VAL A 171 -1.04 4.72 -2.01
C VAL A 171 0.29 4.51 -2.73
N ALA A 172 0.37 3.53 -3.64
CA ALA A 172 1.59 3.29 -4.43
C ALA A 172 2.00 4.55 -5.23
N CYS A 173 1.03 5.24 -5.84
CA CYS A 173 1.26 6.48 -6.57
C CYS A 173 1.68 7.64 -5.66
N THR A 174 1.00 7.79 -4.51
CA THR A 174 1.28 8.84 -3.52
C THR A 174 2.71 8.74 -2.98
N TYR A 175 3.20 7.52 -2.74
CA TYR A 175 4.55 7.27 -2.22
C TYR A 175 5.57 6.89 -3.31
N GLN A 176 5.22 7.08 -4.59
CA GLN A 176 6.11 6.88 -5.74
C GLN A 176 6.75 5.48 -5.80
N ARG A 177 5.98 4.44 -5.45
CA ARG A 177 6.43 3.04 -5.44
C ARG A 177 6.20 2.40 -6.80
N VAL A 178 7.06 2.73 -7.77
CA VAL A 178 6.95 2.30 -9.18
C VAL A 178 6.71 0.79 -9.31
N ASP A 179 7.50 -0.03 -8.62
CA ASP A 179 7.36 -1.50 -8.68
C ASP A 179 5.99 -1.98 -8.20
N CYS A 180 5.44 -1.36 -7.15
CA CYS A 180 4.09 -1.67 -6.66
C CYS A 180 3.03 -1.17 -7.63
N VAL A 181 3.17 0.04 -8.20
CA VAL A 181 2.26 0.58 -9.22
C VAL A 181 2.18 -0.37 -10.41
N LYS A 182 3.33 -0.72 -10.99
CA LYS A 182 3.42 -1.63 -12.14
C LYS A 182 2.75 -2.96 -11.82
N LYS A 183 3.09 -3.56 -10.67
CA LYS A 183 2.55 -4.87 -10.31
C LYS A 183 1.05 -4.86 -10.02
N LEU A 184 0.54 -3.83 -9.35
CA LEU A 184 -0.90 -3.68 -9.10
C LEU A 184 -1.69 -3.54 -10.41
N LEU A 185 -1.17 -2.76 -11.36
CA LEU A 185 -1.77 -2.60 -12.68
C LEU A 185 -1.75 -3.91 -13.50
N GLU A 186 -0.63 -4.65 -13.45
CA GLU A 186 -0.54 -6.00 -14.03
C GLU A 186 -1.62 -6.92 -13.45
N LEU A 187 -1.76 -6.96 -12.13
CA LEU A 187 -2.76 -7.76 -11.43
C LEU A 187 -4.22 -7.27 -11.63
N GLY A 188 -4.41 -6.19 -12.38
CA GLY A 188 -5.73 -5.69 -12.77
C GLY A 188 -6.39 -4.79 -11.74
N ALA A 189 -5.61 -4.06 -10.95
CA ALA A 189 -6.11 -2.95 -10.13
C ALA A 189 -6.83 -1.91 -11.02
N SER A 190 -7.91 -1.34 -10.50
CA SER A 190 -8.66 -0.31 -11.21
C SER A 190 -7.84 0.99 -11.30
N VAL A 191 -7.41 1.33 -12.52
CA VAL A 191 -6.51 2.46 -12.79
C VAL A 191 -7.06 3.82 -12.33
N ASP A 192 -8.40 3.96 -12.31
CA ASP A 192 -9.08 5.21 -11.94
C ASP A 192 -9.64 5.20 -10.51
N HIS A 193 -9.65 4.05 -9.81
CA HIS A 193 -10.17 3.95 -8.43
C HIS A 193 -9.08 4.33 -7.45
N GLY A 194 -9.23 5.49 -6.81
CA GLY A 194 -8.24 6.02 -5.87
C GLY A 194 -8.81 6.25 -4.48
N GLN A 195 -8.80 7.51 -4.05
CA GLN A 195 -9.39 7.96 -2.79
C GLN A 195 -10.60 8.85 -3.09
N TRP A 196 -11.82 8.31 -2.95
CA TRP A 196 -13.06 8.96 -3.34
C TRP A 196 -13.05 9.39 -4.81
N LEU A 197 -13.04 10.71 -5.06
CA LEU A 197 -12.97 11.30 -6.40
C LEU A 197 -11.52 11.57 -6.86
N ASP A 198 -10.53 11.43 -5.97
CA ASP A 198 -9.12 11.64 -6.29
C ASP A 198 -8.51 10.35 -6.85
N THR A 199 -8.21 10.33 -8.15
CA THR A 199 -7.72 9.12 -8.83
C THR A 199 -6.22 8.89 -8.57
N PRO A 200 -5.69 7.68 -8.81
CA PRO A 200 -4.25 7.43 -8.76
C PRO A 200 -3.44 8.39 -9.65
N LEU A 201 -3.99 8.83 -10.78
CA LEU A 201 -3.36 9.82 -11.65
C LEU A 201 -3.29 11.22 -11.01
N HIS A 202 -4.29 11.63 -10.24
CA HIS A 202 -4.22 12.89 -9.47
C HIS A 202 -3.12 12.81 -8.39
N ALA A 203 -3.02 11.68 -7.68
CA ALA A 203 -1.96 11.46 -6.71
C ALA A 203 -0.57 11.53 -7.36
N ALA A 204 -0.38 10.83 -8.49
CA ALA A 204 0.87 10.83 -9.24
C ALA A 204 1.24 12.22 -9.79
N ALA A 205 0.25 13.00 -10.24
CA ALA A 205 0.49 14.33 -10.79
C ALA A 205 1.03 15.34 -9.76
N ARG A 206 0.71 15.15 -8.47
CA ARG A 206 1.29 15.95 -7.38
C ARG A 206 2.75 15.60 -7.06
N GLN A 207 3.25 14.49 -7.61
CA GLN A 207 4.61 14.01 -7.42
C GLN A 207 5.51 14.39 -8.60
N SER A 208 6.80 14.03 -8.55
CA SER A 208 7.78 14.32 -9.60
C SER A 208 8.10 13.12 -10.50
N ASN A 209 7.52 11.95 -10.24
CA ASN A 209 7.87 10.72 -10.94
C ASN A 209 7.04 10.50 -12.21
N VAL A 210 7.66 10.79 -13.36
CA VAL A 210 7.08 10.65 -14.70
C VAL A 210 6.79 9.20 -15.08
N GLU A 211 7.55 8.25 -14.55
CA GLU A 211 7.35 6.83 -14.86
C GLU A 211 5.99 6.33 -14.38
N VAL A 212 5.53 6.81 -13.21
CA VAL A 212 4.19 6.50 -12.69
C VAL A 212 3.10 7.06 -13.61
N ILE A 213 3.30 8.26 -14.18
CA ILE A 213 2.36 8.84 -15.16
C ILE A 213 2.29 7.98 -16.41
N HIS A 214 3.44 7.56 -16.95
CA HIS A 214 3.49 6.67 -18.11
C HIS A 214 2.79 5.34 -17.84
N LEU A 215 3.08 4.69 -16.71
CA LEU A 215 2.39 3.46 -16.31
C LEU A 215 0.87 3.65 -16.23
N LEU A 216 0.39 4.66 -15.52
CA LEU A 216 -1.05 4.89 -15.37
C LEU A 216 -1.73 5.18 -16.73
N THR A 217 -1.12 6.03 -17.56
CA THR A 217 -1.66 6.36 -18.90
C THR A 217 -1.62 5.17 -19.86
N ASP A 218 -0.56 4.36 -19.80
CA ASP A 218 -0.43 3.15 -20.59
C ASP A 218 -1.47 2.09 -20.18
N TYR A 219 -1.92 2.09 -18.93
CA TYR A 219 -3.03 1.28 -18.43
C TYR A 219 -4.41 1.95 -18.55
N GLY A 220 -4.50 3.11 -19.20
CA GLY A 220 -5.75 3.74 -19.58
C GLY A 220 -6.36 4.68 -18.55
N ALA A 221 -5.56 5.26 -17.65
CA ALA A 221 -6.02 6.30 -16.72
C ALA A 221 -6.70 7.46 -17.46
N ASN A 222 -7.86 7.89 -16.95
CA ASN A 222 -8.61 8.96 -17.58
C ASN A 222 -8.07 10.35 -17.16
N LEU A 223 -7.35 10.99 -18.09
CA LEU A 223 -6.74 12.31 -17.93
C LEU A 223 -7.77 13.45 -17.67
N LYS A 224 -9.04 13.25 -18.06
CA LYS A 224 -10.09 14.27 -17.96
C LYS A 224 -10.94 14.15 -16.69
N ARG A 225 -10.72 13.11 -15.85
CA ARG A 225 -11.37 13.00 -14.54
C ARG A 225 -11.03 14.23 -13.71
N ARG A 226 -12.02 14.74 -12.99
CA ARG A 226 -11.86 15.84 -12.03
C ARG A 226 -12.12 15.32 -10.62
N ASN A 227 -11.27 15.74 -9.70
CA ASN A 227 -11.41 15.39 -8.30
C ASN A 227 -12.46 16.28 -7.58
N ALA A 228 -12.58 16.16 -6.26
CA ALA A 228 -13.56 16.91 -5.47
C ALA A 228 -13.37 18.44 -5.51
N GLN A 229 -12.18 18.94 -5.87
CA GLN A 229 -11.91 20.36 -6.08
C GLN A 229 -12.17 20.80 -7.53
N GLY A 230 -12.70 19.92 -8.37
CA GLY A 230 -12.92 20.17 -9.79
C GLY A 230 -11.62 20.24 -10.59
N LYS A 231 -10.48 19.78 -10.07
CA LYS A 231 -9.18 19.81 -10.74
C LYS A 231 -8.91 18.50 -11.45
N SER A 232 -8.35 18.55 -12.66
CA SER A 232 -7.80 17.39 -13.36
C SER A 232 -6.38 17.07 -12.88
N ALA A 233 -5.82 15.94 -13.32
CA ALA A 233 -4.43 15.59 -13.02
C ALA A 233 -3.45 16.67 -13.53
N LEU A 234 -3.68 17.23 -14.72
CA LEU A 234 -2.85 18.30 -15.28
C LEU A 234 -2.89 19.56 -14.41
N ASP A 235 -4.07 19.93 -13.89
CA ASP A 235 -4.25 21.09 -13.01
C ASP A 235 -3.51 20.96 -11.66
N LEU A 236 -3.09 19.74 -11.28
CA LEU A 236 -2.36 19.45 -10.05
C LEU A 236 -0.85 19.33 -10.26
N ALA A 237 -0.39 19.19 -11.51
CA ALA A 237 1.03 19.09 -11.82
C ALA A 237 1.73 20.42 -11.53
N ALA A 238 2.97 20.35 -11.05
CA ALA A 238 3.77 21.55 -10.86
C ALA A 238 4.08 22.20 -12.23
N PRO A 239 3.97 23.53 -12.35
CA PRO A 239 4.20 24.21 -13.62
C PRO A 239 5.65 24.02 -14.10
N LYS A 240 5.81 23.78 -15.39
CA LYS A 240 7.07 23.44 -16.08
C LYS A 240 7.76 22.17 -15.58
N SER A 241 7.02 21.29 -14.89
CA SER A 241 7.57 20.01 -14.45
C SER A 241 7.60 18.99 -15.58
N SER A 242 8.46 17.98 -15.45
CA SER A 242 8.49 16.83 -16.36
C SER A 242 7.17 16.05 -16.34
N VAL A 243 6.46 16.04 -15.21
CA VAL A 243 5.14 15.44 -15.04
C VAL A 243 4.06 16.20 -15.83
N GLU A 244 4.06 17.53 -15.76
CA GLU A 244 3.15 18.36 -16.58
C GLU A 244 3.39 18.11 -18.07
N GLN A 245 4.65 18.12 -18.51
CA GLN A 245 5.01 17.83 -19.90
C GLN A 245 4.55 16.43 -20.33
N ALA A 246 4.73 15.41 -19.50
CA ALA A 246 4.29 14.05 -19.78
C ALA A 246 2.76 13.94 -19.90
N LEU A 247 2.00 14.67 -19.07
CA LEU A 247 0.54 14.73 -19.15
C LEU A 247 0.07 15.44 -20.42
N LEU A 248 0.69 16.58 -20.78
CA LEU A 248 0.38 17.33 -22.00
C LEU A 248 0.60 16.49 -23.26
N LEU A 249 1.70 15.73 -23.32
CA LEU A 249 1.99 14.83 -24.45
C LEU A 249 0.96 13.71 -24.63
N ARG A 250 0.16 13.41 -23.60
CA ARG A 250 -0.85 12.34 -23.61
C ARG A 250 -2.29 12.85 -23.81
N GLU A 251 -2.51 14.16 -24.02
CA GLU A 251 -3.86 14.70 -24.23
C GLU A 251 -4.48 14.36 -25.60
N GLY A 252 -3.65 13.98 -26.58
CA GLY A 252 -4.12 13.56 -27.90
C GLY A 252 -4.87 12.21 -27.88
N PRO A 253 -5.60 11.87 -28.96
CA PRO A 253 -6.25 10.57 -29.06
C PRO A 253 -5.21 9.43 -28.99
N PRO A 254 -5.45 8.39 -28.18
CA PRO A 254 -4.55 7.25 -28.12
C PRO A 254 -4.50 6.53 -29.48
N ALA A 255 -3.36 5.95 -29.80
CA ALA A 255 -3.21 5.12 -30.99
C ALA A 255 -4.24 3.96 -30.99
N LEU A 256 -4.67 3.52 -32.18
CA LEU A 256 -5.63 2.42 -32.30
C LEU A 256 -5.14 1.15 -31.60
N SER A 257 -3.84 0.83 -31.68
CA SER A 257 -3.23 -0.29 -30.97
C SER A 257 -3.45 -0.21 -29.46
N GLN A 258 -3.33 0.98 -28.88
CA GLN A 258 -3.55 1.22 -27.47
C GLN A 258 -5.03 1.06 -27.08
N LEU A 259 -5.94 1.56 -27.91
CA LEU A 259 -7.37 1.33 -27.72
C LEU A 259 -7.72 -0.15 -27.76
N CYS A 260 -7.18 -0.90 -28.74
CA CYS A 260 -7.36 -2.35 -28.82
C CYS A 260 -6.84 -3.05 -27.56
N ARG A 261 -5.64 -2.69 -27.07
CA ARG A 261 -5.07 -3.24 -25.84
C ARG A 261 -6.00 -3.04 -24.65
N LEU A 262 -6.44 -1.81 -24.41
CA LEU A 262 -7.30 -1.48 -23.28
C LEU A 262 -8.66 -2.19 -23.38
N CYS A 263 -9.26 -2.26 -24.57
CA CYS A 263 -10.52 -2.97 -24.79
C CYS A 263 -10.38 -4.47 -24.49
N VAL A 264 -9.36 -5.14 -25.05
CA VAL A 264 -9.13 -6.57 -24.80
C VAL A 264 -8.92 -6.83 -23.32
N ARG A 265 -8.06 -6.06 -22.65
CA ARG A 265 -7.81 -6.21 -21.21
C ARG A 265 -9.06 -5.97 -20.36
N LYS A 266 -9.87 -4.98 -20.71
CA LYS A 266 -11.15 -4.71 -20.03
C LYS A 266 -12.12 -5.88 -20.17
N CYS A 267 -12.18 -6.53 -21.33
CA CYS A 267 -13.00 -7.72 -21.55
C CYS A 267 -12.51 -8.93 -20.73
N LEU A 268 -11.19 -9.10 -20.58
CA LEU A 268 -10.60 -10.21 -19.83
C LEU A 268 -10.59 -9.99 -18.30
N GLY A 269 -10.69 -8.74 -17.85
CA GLY A 269 -10.70 -8.37 -16.43
C GLY A 269 -9.41 -8.76 -15.71
N ARG A 270 -9.52 -9.10 -14.41
CA ARG A 270 -8.35 -9.44 -13.57
C ARG A 270 -7.68 -10.76 -13.96
N ALA A 271 -8.37 -11.65 -14.66
CA ALA A 271 -7.84 -12.92 -15.16
C ALA A 271 -7.04 -12.77 -16.48
N CYS A 272 -6.82 -11.54 -16.95
CA CYS A 272 -6.19 -11.22 -18.21
C CYS A 272 -4.87 -11.98 -18.47
N HIS A 273 -4.00 -12.06 -17.46
CA HIS A 273 -2.73 -12.78 -17.57
C HIS A 273 -2.89 -14.28 -17.92
N GLN A 274 -3.89 -14.94 -17.35
CA GLN A 274 -4.14 -16.37 -17.61
C GLN A 274 -4.95 -16.58 -18.88
N ALA A 275 -5.79 -15.60 -19.24
CA ALA A 275 -6.70 -15.70 -20.36
C ALA A 275 -6.04 -15.36 -21.71
N ILE A 276 -5.05 -14.45 -21.74
CA ILE A 276 -4.38 -14.03 -22.99
C ILE A 276 -3.76 -15.22 -23.72
N HIS A 277 -3.03 -16.09 -23.02
CA HIS A 277 -2.41 -17.27 -23.63
C HIS A 277 -3.41 -18.26 -24.23
N LYS A 278 -4.69 -18.17 -23.84
CA LYS A 278 -5.77 -19.01 -24.42
C LYS A 278 -6.34 -18.42 -25.71
N LEU A 279 -6.06 -17.16 -26.02
CA LEU A 279 -6.53 -16.47 -27.23
C LEU A 279 -5.80 -16.91 -28.51
N ARG A 280 -4.72 -17.71 -28.39
CA ARG A 280 -3.91 -18.21 -29.51
C ARG A 280 -3.46 -17.09 -30.44
N LEU A 281 -2.97 -15.99 -29.87
CA LEU A 281 -2.46 -14.85 -30.62
C LEU A 281 -0.98 -15.06 -30.97
N PRO A 282 -0.45 -14.40 -32.01
CA PRO A 282 0.99 -14.32 -32.21
C PRO A 282 1.71 -13.77 -30.98
N GLU A 283 2.88 -14.32 -30.66
CA GLU A 283 3.66 -13.96 -29.48
C GLU A 283 3.88 -12.44 -29.30
N PRO A 284 4.17 -11.64 -30.35
CA PRO A 284 4.31 -10.19 -30.21
C PRO A 284 3.04 -9.49 -29.72
N LEU A 285 1.85 -10.00 -30.11
CA LEU A 285 0.57 -9.46 -29.66
C LEU A 285 0.26 -9.90 -28.22
N GLU A 286 0.63 -11.12 -27.82
CA GLU A 286 0.51 -11.54 -26.43
C GLU A 286 1.36 -10.66 -25.51
N ARG A 287 2.64 -10.45 -25.85
CA ARG A 287 3.54 -9.56 -25.10
C ARG A 287 3.01 -8.13 -25.04
N PHE A 288 2.53 -7.60 -26.16
CA PHE A 288 1.90 -6.28 -26.22
C PHE A 288 0.71 -6.13 -25.25
N LEU A 289 -0.17 -7.14 -25.18
CA LEU A 289 -1.32 -7.16 -24.28
C LEU A 289 -0.94 -7.34 -22.80
N LEU A 290 0.23 -7.96 -22.54
CA LEU A 290 0.79 -8.20 -21.21
C LEU A 290 1.74 -7.08 -20.73
N TYR A 291 1.99 -6.05 -21.54
CA TYR A 291 3.01 -5.02 -21.26
C TYR A 291 4.42 -5.59 -21.08
N GLN A 292 4.76 -6.62 -21.86
CA GLN A 292 6.06 -7.31 -21.91
C GLN A 292 6.82 -7.01 -23.20
#